data_AF-A0A9E0IRB4-F1
#
_entry.id   AF-A0A9E0IRB4-F1
#
_cell.length_a   1.000
_cell.length_b   1.000
_cell.length_c   1.000
_cell.angle_alpha   90.00
_cell.angle_beta   90.00
_cell.angle_gamma   90.00
#
_symmetry.space_group_name_H-M   'P 1'
#
loop_
_entity.id
_entity.type
_entity.pdbx_description
1 polymer ?
#
loop_
_entity_poly.entity_id
_entity_poly.type
_entity_poly.pdbx_seq_one_letter_code
_entity_poly.pdbx_strand_id
1 'polypeptide(L)'
;ALWLETDRRYREGVGQLTYVRQDQSTIKNRGKAIPDFARSEPVSYAEPIAALGFDKAAWIERLKTCSAKALRGAATRGSCSVIFAENTTWFVNSEGSQIQQSWTSAQLAVSVGVKADDGMGLSRLEQRFAVDPAGLPSDADIGVMIDTVTSDLDALHDAPLAEPYVGPAILEGRAAGVFFHEVFGHRIEGHRQKDDTSGQTFASYVGKDIAPSWLSVYDDPTVRTLGGLTLNGFFRFDDEGVVARRVPLIDQGKLVGFLMSRNPIDGFPTSNGHGRKQPRLPAVARQGNLIVETTRSVERAELEKMLLAEVAKQGRPYGMVFTDISGGFTNTSAFAPQAFKVNPVLAYRIYPDGKRELVRGIDISGTPLIALQSIRAASREVETFNGVCGAESGWVPVSASAPSLLIEKLEIEKSFIPPDRPPVLGPPALRQAPATRPSSPGGAR
;
A
#
# COMPACT_ATOMS: atom_id res chain seq x y z
N ALA A 1 1.24 -28.66 -20.99
CA ALA A 1 1.56 -27.55 -20.06
C ALA A 1 2.96 -27.71 -19.47
N LEU A 2 3.25 -28.79 -18.72
CA LEU A 2 4.56 -28.99 -18.06
C LEU A 2 5.75 -28.92 -19.01
N TRP A 3 5.73 -29.63 -20.14
CA TRP A 3 6.83 -29.60 -21.12
C TRP A 3 7.13 -28.18 -21.64
N LEU A 4 6.09 -27.40 -21.97
CA LEU A 4 6.25 -26.02 -22.45
C LEU A 4 6.88 -25.11 -21.38
N GLU A 5 6.48 -25.26 -20.13
CA GLU A 5 7.07 -24.51 -19.03
C GLU A 5 8.53 -24.94 -18.80
N THR A 6 8.83 -26.23 -18.86
CA THR A 6 10.21 -26.74 -18.76
C THR A 6 11.09 -26.20 -19.88
N ASP A 7 10.64 -26.24 -21.14
CA ASP A 7 11.39 -25.70 -22.28
C ASP A 7 11.60 -24.18 -22.14
N ARG A 8 10.57 -23.44 -21.71
CA ARG A 8 10.68 -21.99 -21.44
C ARG A 8 11.74 -21.70 -20.38
N ARG A 9 11.70 -22.40 -19.24
CA ARG A 9 12.66 -22.22 -18.14
C ARG A 9 14.08 -22.63 -18.54
N TYR A 10 14.22 -23.67 -19.35
CA TYR A 10 15.52 -24.07 -19.90
C TYR A 10 16.10 -22.95 -20.79
N ARG A 11 15.31 -22.40 -21.73
CA ARG A 11 15.76 -21.31 -22.61
C ARG A 11 16.12 -20.05 -21.83
N GLU A 12 15.33 -19.68 -20.82
CA GLU A 12 15.64 -18.59 -19.90
C GLU A 12 16.99 -18.82 -19.20
N GLY A 13 17.20 -20.02 -18.65
CA GLY A 13 18.46 -20.40 -18.00
C GLY A 13 19.66 -20.36 -18.93
N VAL A 14 19.53 -20.83 -20.18
CA VAL A 14 20.59 -20.74 -21.20
C VAL A 14 20.95 -19.28 -21.51
N GLY A 15 19.94 -18.42 -21.63
CA GLY A 15 20.13 -16.98 -21.84
C GLY A 15 20.87 -16.32 -20.67
N GLN A 16 20.41 -16.56 -19.45
CA GLN A 16 21.04 -16.05 -18.23
C GLN A 16 22.49 -16.53 -18.07
N LEU A 17 22.75 -17.82 -18.30
CA LEU A 17 24.10 -18.39 -18.25
C LEU A 17 25.03 -17.74 -19.28
N THR A 18 24.52 -17.46 -20.48
CA THR A 18 25.29 -16.78 -21.54
C THR A 18 25.66 -15.36 -21.11
N TYR A 19 24.71 -14.61 -20.54
CA TYR A 19 24.97 -13.29 -19.99
C TYR A 19 26.03 -13.33 -18.88
N VAL A 20 25.89 -14.23 -17.91
CA VAL A 20 26.87 -14.38 -16.81
C VAL A 20 28.27 -14.70 -17.34
N ARG A 21 28.39 -15.58 -18.34
CA ARG A 21 29.69 -15.90 -18.96
C ARG A 21 30.29 -14.70 -19.68
N GLN A 22 29.47 -13.92 -20.38
CA GLN A 22 29.91 -12.70 -21.05
C GLN A 22 30.37 -11.66 -20.02
N ASP A 23 29.59 -11.43 -18.97
CA ASP A 23 29.92 -10.50 -17.89
C ASP A 23 31.22 -10.88 -17.15
N GLN A 24 31.41 -12.17 -16.84
CA GLN A 24 32.66 -12.70 -16.28
C GLN A 24 33.86 -12.47 -17.19
N SER A 25 33.66 -12.39 -18.51
CA SER A 25 34.75 -12.15 -19.47
C SER A 25 35.13 -10.67 -19.60
N THR A 26 34.22 -9.75 -19.27
CA THR A 26 34.39 -8.30 -19.47
C THR A 26 34.76 -7.53 -18.21
N ILE A 27 34.34 -7.98 -17.01
CA ILE A 27 34.61 -7.28 -15.74
C ILE A 27 35.87 -7.84 -15.06
N LYS A 28 36.99 -7.09 -15.14
CA LYS A 28 38.30 -7.51 -14.59
C LYS A 28 38.45 -7.34 -13.08
N ASN A 29 37.66 -6.46 -12.45
CA ASN A 29 37.70 -6.17 -11.02
C ASN A 29 36.31 -6.39 -10.41
N ARG A 30 35.98 -7.64 -10.08
CA ARG A 30 34.83 -7.89 -9.22
C ARG A 30 35.23 -7.49 -7.80
N GLY A 31 34.38 -6.73 -7.12
CA GLY A 31 34.53 -6.44 -5.70
C GLY A 31 34.42 -7.70 -4.84
N LYS A 32 34.04 -7.55 -3.57
CA LYS A 32 33.86 -8.69 -2.66
C LYS A 32 32.93 -9.75 -3.27
N ALA A 33 33.34 -11.01 -3.25
CA ALA A 33 32.56 -12.11 -3.83
C ALA A 33 31.34 -12.42 -2.96
N ILE A 34 30.21 -11.81 -3.28
CA ILE A 34 28.92 -12.11 -2.66
C ILE A 34 28.24 -13.21 -3.52
N PRO A 35 27.73 -14.31 -2.94
CA PRO A 35 27.04 -15.34 -3.71
C PRO A 35 25.82 -14.77 -4.46
N ASP A 36 25.49 -15.33 -5.62
CA ASP A 36 24.28 -14.93 -6.37
C ASP A 36 23.00 -15.52 -5.75
N PHE A 37 23.14 -16.62 -4.99
CA PHE A 37 22.03 -17.33 -4.38
C PHE A 37 22.44 -17.98 -3.04
N ALA A 38 21.63 -17.80 -2.01
CA ALA A 38 21.81 -18.38 -0.69
C ALA A 38 20.96 -19.65 -0.53
N ARG A 39 21.51 -20.67 0.12
CA ARG A 39 20.77 -21.87 0.52
C ARG A 39 19.82 -21.57 1.68
N SER A 40 18.73 -22.32 1.80
CA SER A 40 17.83 -22.27 2.95
C SER A 40 17.59 -23.68 3.49
N GLU A 41 17.31 -23.78 4.79
CA GLU A 41 16.94 -25.06 5.40
C GLU A 41 15.68 -25.64 4.73
N PRO A 42 15.67 -26.93 4.36
CA PRO A 42 14.50 -27.56 3.75
C PRO A 42 13.32 -27.60 4.71
N VAL A 43 12.12 -27.33 4.20
CA VAL A 43 10.88 -27.39 5.00
C VAL A 43 9.89 -28.36 4.39
N SER A 44 9.29 -29.22 5.22
CA SER A 44 8.10 -30.01 4.86
C SER A 44 6.88 -29.45 5.58
N TYR A 45 5.89 -28.96 4.83
CA TYR A 45 4.65 -28.39 5.36
C TYR A 45 3.48 -28.66 4.42
N ALA A 46 2.34 -29.00 4.99
CA ALA A 46 1.06 -29.06 4.30
C ALA A 46 -0.05 -28.71 5.28
N GLU A 47 -1.14 -28.12 4.79
CA GLU A 47 -2.31 -27.77 5.58
C GLU A 47 -3.61 -28.16 4.84
N PRO A 48 -4.75 -28.28 5.53
CA PRO A 48 -6.01 -28.52 4.85
C PRO A 48 -6.25 -27.48 3.76
N ILE A 49 -6.63 -27.92 2.56
CA ILE A 49 -7.00 -27.01 1.47
C ILE A 49 -8.21 -26.21 1.96
N ALA A 50 -8.06 -24.89 1.99
CA ALA A 50 -9.09 -23.97 2.41
C ALA A 50 -10.24 -24.02 1.40
N ALA A 51 -11.47 -23.91 1.91
CA ALA A 51 -12.68 -23.93 1.12
C ALA A 51 -13.46 -22.64 1.34
N LEU A 52 -13.99 -22.05 0.26
CA LEU A 52 -14.77 -20.81 0.33
C LEU A 52 -16.23 -21.02 -0.09
N GLY A 53 -17.18 -20.75 0.80
CA GLY A 53 -18.62 -20.81 0.53
C GLY A 53 -19.29 -19.45 0.59
N PHE A 54 -20.14 -19.12 -0.39
CA PHE A 54 -20.99 -17.93 -0.36
C PHE A 54 -22.24 -18.09 -1.24
N ASP A 55 -23.31 -17.40 -0.88
CA ASP A 55 -24.51 -17.27 -1.73
C ASP A 55 -24.29 -16.16 -2.78
N LYS A 56 -24.00 -16.59 -4.01
CA LYS A 56 -23.78 -15.67 -5.14
C LYS A 56 -25.01 -14.80 -5.43
N ALA A 57 -26.22 -15.34 -5.33
CA ALA A 57 -27.45 -14.59 -5.64
C ALA A 57 -27.69 -13.51 -4.59
N ALA A 58 -27.53 -13.84 -3.31
CA ALA A 58 -27.64 -12.87 -2.22
C ALA A 58 -26.63 -11.72 -2.36
N TRP A 59 -25.36 -12.04 -2.66
CA TRP A 59 -24.33 -11.01 -2.87
C TRP A 59 -24.59 -10.13 -4.09
N ILE A 60 -25.13 -10.68 -5.19
CA ILE A 60 -25.52 -9.87 -6.35
C ILE A 60 -26.58 -8.84 -5.98
N GLU A 61 -27.64 -9.23 -5.27
CA GLU A 61 -28.69 -8.29 -4.84
C GLU A 61 -28.18 -7.24 -3.85
N ARG A 62 -27.29 -7.66 -2.94
CA ARG A 62 -26.60 -6.79 -2.00
C ARG A 62 -25.78 -5.71 -2.72
N LEU A 63 -24.99 -6.11 -3.72
CA LEU A 63 -24.17 -5.19 -4.52
C LEU A 63 -25.01 -4.24 -5.37
N LYS A 64 -26.11 -4.70 -5.98
CA LYS A 64 -27.05 -3.83 -6.71
C LYS A 64 -27.61 -2.73 -5.81
N THR A 65 -28.04 -3.12 -4.61
CA THR A 65 -28.58 -2.19 -3.59
C THR A 65 -27.51 -1.20 -3.16
N CYS A 66 -26.29 -1.67 -2.91
CA CYS A 66 -25.15 -0.82 -2.56
C CYS A 66 -24.82 0.19 -3.66
N SER A 67 -24.65 -0.27 -4.92
CA SER A 67 -24.29 0.62 -6.03
C SER A 67 -25.38 1.65 -6.35
N ALA A 68 -26.66 1.26 -6.20
CA ALA A 68 -27.78 2.19 -6.40
C ALA A 68 -27.80 3.30 -5.34
N LYS A 69 -27.44 2.99 -4.10
CA LYS A 69 -27.33 3.97 -3.00
C LYS A 69 -26.09 4.86 -3.11
N ALA A 70 -24.98 4.32 -3.63
CA ALA A 70 -23.71 5.04 -3.77
C ALA A 70 -23.75 6.13 -4.85
N LEU A 71 -24.61 6.00 -5.85
CA LEU A 71 -24.75 6.99 -6.93
C LEU A 71 -25.69 8.14 -6.50
N ARG A 72 -25.18 9.06 -5.69
CA ARG A 72 -25.89 10.26 -5.20
C ARG A 72 -24.92 11.41 -4.93
N GLY A 73 -25.44 12.58 -4.60
CA GLY A 73 -24.63 13.79 -4.39
C GLY A 73 -23.96 14.22 -5.70
N ALA A 74 -22.68 14.57 -5.63
CA ALA A 74 -21.83 14.89 -6.78
C ALA A 74 -21.41 13.65 -7.58
N ALA A 75 -21.58 12.42 -7.05
CA ALA A 75 -21.10 11.21 -7.71
C ALA A 75 -21.77 11.00 -9.08
N THR A 76 -20.95 10.90 -10.13
CA THR A 76 -21.39 10.51 -11.49
C THR A 76 -21.03 9.07 -11.81
N ARG A 77 -20.18 8.46 -10.98
CA ARG A 77 -19.81 7.05 -11.01
C ARG A 77 -19.91 6.50 -9.59
N GLY A 78 -20.49 5.32 -9.46
CA GLY A 78 -20.55 4.58 -8.20
C GLY A 78 -20.38 3.10 -8.48
N SER A 79 -19.59 2.41 -7.67
CA SER A 79 -19.39 0.97 -7.75
C SER A 79 -19.34 0.35 -6.35
N CYS A 80 -19.94 -0.82 -6.25
CA CYS A 80 -19.72 -1.73 -5.13
C CYS A 80 -19.26 -3.06 -5.71
N SER A 81 -18.18 -3.63 -5.15
CA SER A 81 -17.65 -4.90 -5.62
C SER A 81 -17.22 -5.78 -4.45
N VAL A 82 -17.33 -7.10 -4.64
CA VAL A 82 -16.65 -8.08 -3.79
C VAL A 82 -15.68 -8.91 -4.60
N ILE A 83 -14.57 -9.28 -3.96
CA ILE A 83 -13.64 -10.29 -4.44
C ILE A 83 -13.57 -11.38 -3.38
N PHE A 84 -13.82 -12.61 -3.82
CA PHE A 84 -13.71 -13.83 -3.03
C PHE A 84 -12.65 -14.71 -3.69
N ALA A 85 -11.60 -15.07 -2.95
CA ALA A 85 -10.50 -15.85 -3.48
C ALA A 85 -10.20 -17.03 -2.57
N GLU A 86 -10.01 -18.19 -3.18
CA GLU A 86 -9.44 -19.39 -2.58
C GLU A 86 -8.11 -19.64 -3.28
N ASN A 87 -7.02 -19.71 -2.51
CA ASN A 87 -5.67 -19.82 -3.03
C ASN A 87 -5.02 -21.07 -2.46
N THR A 88 -4.33 -21.83 -3.32
CA THR A 88 -3.46 -22.92 -2.89
C THR A 88 -2.17 -22.85 -3.66
N THR A 89 -1.05 -22.81 -2.93
CA THR A 89 0.30 -22.84 -3.51
C THR A 89 0.97 -24.16 -3.17
N TRP A 90 1.70 -24.70 -4.15
CA TRP A 90 2.55 -25.87 -4.00
C TRP A 90 3.96 -25.47 -4.39
N PHE A 91 4.91 -25.64 -3.49
CA PHE A 91 6.31 -25.30 -3.69
C PHE A 91 7.18 -26.52 -3.42
N VAL A 92 8.06 -26.84 -4.37
CA VAL A 92 9.11 -27.85 -4.22
C VAL A 92 10.42 -27.30 -4.79
N ASN A 93 11.55 -27.63 -4.15
CA ASN A 93 12.87 -27.26 -4.65
C ASN A 93 13.87 -28.41 -4.57
N SER A 94 15.04 -28.24 -5.18
CA SER A 94 16.11 -29.25 -5.20
C SER A 94 16.85 -29.42 -3.86
N GLU A 95 16.58 -28.55 -2.88
CA GLU A 95 17.11 -28.69 -1.51
C GLU A 95 16.22 -29.59 -0.65
N GLY A 96 15.02 -29.95 -1.14
CA GLY A 96 14.10 -30.88 -0.48
C GLY A 96 12.91 -30.22 0.20
N SER A 97 12.73 -28.90 0.09
CA SER A 97 11.50 -28.25 0.57
C SER A 97 10.28 -28.78 -0.18
N GLN A 98 9.22 -29.05 0.56
CA GLN A 98 7.90 -29.46 0.07
C GLN A 98 6.86 -28.73 0.90
N ILE A 99 6.27 -27.69 0.32
CA ILE A 99 5.38 -26.78 1.03
C ILE A 99 4.06 -26.71 0.26
N GLN A 100 2.96 -26.95 0.95
CA GLN A 100 1.63 -26.62 0.49
C GLN A 100 0.95 -25.69 1.47
N GLN A 101 0.50 -24.55 0.96
CA GLN A 101 -0.25 -23.58 1.74
C GLN A 101 -1.58 -23.28 1.06
N SER A 102 -2.60 -22.99 1.86
CA SER A 102 -3.93 -22.66 1.38
C SER A 102 -4.56 -21.61 2.26
N TRP A 103 -5.19 -20.62 1.63
CA TRP A 103 -5.88 -19.55 2.33
C TRP A 103 -7.02 -18.97 1.50
N THR A 104 -7.98 -18.39 2.19
CA THR A 104 -9.06 -17.63 1.59
C THR A 104 -8.93 -16.15 1.89
N SER A 105 -9.51 -15.33 1.02
CA SER A 105 -9.68 -13.91 1.28
C SER A 105 -11.01 -13.43 0.72
N ALA A 106 -11.54 -12.41 1.40
CA ALA A 106 -12.72 -11.67 1.00
C ALA A 106 -12.42 -10.18 1.08
N GLN A 107 -12.84 -9.44 0.07
CA GLN A 107 -12.71 -8.00 0.01
C GLN A 107 -14.03 -7.41 -0.46
N LEU A 108 -14.51 -6.39 0.23
CA LEU A 108 -15.58 -5.51 -0.22
C LEU A 108 -15.00 -4.13 -0.51
N ALA A 109 -15.39 -3.52 -1.61
CA ALA A 109 -15.06 -2.14 -1.95
C ALA A 109 -16.31 -1.34 -2.29
N VAL A 110 -16.38 -0.12 -1.78
CA VAL A 110 -17.36 0.91 -2.18
C VAL A 110 -16.56 2.08 -2.73
N SER A 111 -16.82 2.46 -3.99
CA SER A 111 -16.15 3.59 -4.61
C SER A 111 -17.15 4.50 -5.31
N VAL A 112 -16.91 5.81 -5.18
CA VAL A 112 -17.64 6.85 -5.88
C VAL A 112 -16.65 7.79 -6.55
N GLY A 113 -17.07 8.43 -7.64
CA GLY A 113 -16.24 9.39 -8.32
C GLY A 113 -17.00 10.38 -9.17
N VAL A 114 -16.36 11.51 -9.40
CA VAL A 114 -16.85 12.61 -10.22
C VAL A 114 -15.68 13.22 -10.98
N LYS A 115 -15.99 14.00 -12.01
CA LYS A 115 -15.04 14.91 -12.62
C LYS A 115 -15.46 16.31 -12.22
N ALA A 116 -14.61 17.03 -11.48
CA ALA A 116 -14.90 18.39 -11.07
C ALA A 116 -14.88 19.34 -12.29
N ASP A 117 -15.47 20.53 -12.15
CA ASP A 117 -15.52 21.55 -13.20
C ASP A 117 -14.14 21.96 -13.72
N ASP A 118 -13.13 21.88 -12.84
CA ASP A 118 -11.75 22.15 -13.20
C ASP A 118 -11.05 21.00 -13.96
N GLY A 119 -11.76 19.91 -14.24
CA GLY A 119 -11.27 18.73 -14.96
C GLY A 119 -10.65 17.66 -14.06
N MET A 120 -10.44 17.94 -12.78
CA MET A 120 -9.84 17.00 -11.84
C MET A 120 -10.77 15.79 -11.63
N GLY A 121 -10.20 14.59 -11.79
CA GLY A 121 -10.88 13.36 -11.40
C GLY A 121 -10.85 13.22 -9.88
N LEU A 122 -12.03 13.21 -9.27
CA LEU A 122 -12.19 12.97 -7.83
C LEU A 122 -12.76 11.58 -7.61
N SER A 123 -12.23 10.89 -6.60
CA SER A 123 -12.71 9.57 -6.21
C SER A 123 -12.52 9.34 -4.73
N ARG A 124 -13.48 8.63 -4.14
CA ARG A 124 -13.37 8.05 -2.80
C ARG A 124 -13.52 6.54 -2.89
N LEU A 125 -12.80 5.84 -2.05
CA LEU A 125 -12.77 4.38 -2.01
C LEU A 125 -12.65 3.96 -0.55
N GLU A 126 -13.60 3.16 -0.10
CA GLU A 126 -13.54 2.47 1.18
C GLU A 126 -13.48 0.97 0.93
N GLN A 127 -12.57 0.29 1.62
CA GLN A 127 -12.34 -1.14 1.47
C GLN A 127 -12.35 -1.84 2.82
N ARG A 128 -12.90 -3.05 2.83
CA ARG A 128 -12.91 -3.94 3.99
C ARG A 128 -12.41 -5.31 3.56
N PHE A 129 -11.49 -5.85 4.35
CA PHE A 129 -10.80 -7.10 4.09
C PHE A 129 -11.12 -8.09 5.20
N ALA A 130 -11.35 -9.34 4.82
CA ALA A 130 -11.62 -10.45 5.71
C ALA A 130 -11.00 -11.73 5.15
N VAL A 131 -10.92 -12.76 5.98
CA VAL A 131 -10.49 -14.10 5.56
C VAL A 131 -11.59 -14.85 4.81
N ASP A 132 -12.85 -14.47 5.02
CA ASP A 132 -14.02 -15.10 4.41
C ASP A 132 -15.19 -14.08 4.27
N PRO A 133 -16.27 -14.44 3.56
CA PRO A 133 -17.42 -13.55 3.36
C PRO A 133 -18.17 -13.18 4.65
N ALA A 134 -18.08 -13.99 5.71
CA ALA A 134 -18.77 -13.73 6.97
C ALA A 134 -18.11 -12.61 7.79
N GLY A 135 -16.80 -12.41 7.60
CA GLY A 135 -16.07 -11.28 8.16
C GLY A 135 -16.27 -9.95 7.43
N LEU A 136 -17.01 -9.92 6.31
CA LEU A 136 -17.32 -8.67 5.62
C LEU A 136 -18.41 -7.86 6.35
N PRO A 137 -18.44 -6.53 6.16
CA PRO A 137 -19.37 -5.64 6.89
C PRO A 137 -20.83 -6.03 6.71
N SER A 138 -21.69 -5.64 7.67
CA SER A 138 -23.15 -5.78 7.57
C SER A 138 -23.76 -4.77 6.59
N ASP A 139 -25.05 -4.90 6.24
CA ASP A 139 -25.72 -3.93 5.35
C ASP A 139 -25.79 -2.52 5.95
N ALA A 140 -25.89 -2.44 7.28
CA ALA A 140 -25.83 -1.17 7.99
C ALA A 140 -24.44 -0.53 7.86
N ASP A 141 -23.38 -1.32 8.05
CA ASP A 141 -22.00 -0.84 7.92
C ASP A 141 -21.65 -0.45 6.48
N ILE A 142 -22.19 -1.17 5.49
CA ILE A 142 -22.09 -0.76 4.07
C ILE A 142 -22.79 0.59 3.86
N GLY A 143 -23.93 0.81 4.52
CA GLY A 143 -24.59 2.11 4.55
C GLY A 143 -23.67 3.23 5.06
N VAL A 144 -22.98 2.99 6.18
CA VAL A 144 -21.99 3.93 6.73
C VAL A 144 -20.84 4.17 5.75
N MET A 145 -20.30 3.11 5.13
CA MET A 145 -19.25 3.26 4.10
C MET A 145 -19.73 4.13 2.92
N ILE A 146 -20.96 3.94 2.46
CA ILE A 146 -21.57 4.76 1.40
C ILE A 146 -21.69 6.22 1.85
N ASP A 147 -22.18 6.46 3.07
CA ASP A 147 -22.31 7.79 3.63
C ASP A 147 -20.95 8.51 3.70
N THR A 148 -19.91 7.83 4.19
CA THR A 148 -18.54 8.36 4.23
C THR A 148 -18.04 8.72 2.83
N VAL A 149 -18.03 7.78 1.88
CA VAL A 149 -17.43 8.05 0.56
C VAL A 149 -18.21 9.11 -0.23
N THR A 150 -19.53 9.18 -0.09
CA THR A 150 -20.36 10.18 -0.78
C THR A 150 -20.20 11.57 -0.15
N SER A 151 -20.24 11.68 1.18
CA SER A 151 -20.02 12.95 1.87
C SER A 151 -18.62 13.51 1.62
N ASP A 152 -17.59 12.66 1.65
CA ASP A 152 -16.22 13.07 1.34
C ASP A 152 -16.08 13.54 -0.11
N LEU A 153 -16.73 12.85 -1.05
CA LEU A 153 -16.68 13.22 -2.47
C LEU A 153 -17.35 14.57 -2.70
N ASP A 154 -18.50 14.82 -2.09
CA ASP A 154 -19.23 16.09 -2.17
C ASP A 154 -18.37 17.22 -1.59
N ALA A 155 -17.76 17.00 -0.43
CA ALA A 155 -16.86 17.98 0.18
C ALA A 155 -15.62 18.25 -0.69
N LEU A 156 -15.02 17.21 -1.29
CA LEU A 156 -13.89 17.36 -2.20
C LEU A 156 -14.27 18.08 -3.50
N HIS A 157 -15.46 17.82 -4.03
CA HIS A 157 -15.96 18.50 -5.23
C HIS A 157 -15.93 20.02 -5.04
N ASP A 158 -16.37 20.49 -3.87
CA ASP A 158 -16.45 21.91 -3.54
C ASP A 158 -15.14 22.48 -2.94
N ALA A 159 -14.18 21.61 -2.61
CA ALA A 159 -12.91 22.02 -2.01
C ALA A 159 -12.05 22.83 -3.00
N PRO A 160 -11.38 23.90 -2.55
CA PRO A 160 -10.45 24.66 -3.38
C PRO A 160 -9.19 23.84 -3.71
N LEU A 161 -8.59 24.17 -4.85
CA LEU A 161 -7.25 23.71 -5.20
C LEU A 161 -6.22 24.31 -4.23
N ALA A 162 -5.29 23.47 -3.78
CA ALA A 162 -4.13 23.92 -3.02
C ALA A 162 -2.96 24.32 -3.92
N GLU A 163 -2.19 25.29 -3.43
CA GLU A 163 -0.93 25.72 -4.03
C GLU A 163 0.24 24.91 -3.42
N PRO A 164 1.39 24.83 -4.12
CA PRO A 164 2.59 24.22 -3.58
C PRO A 164 2.95 24.79 -2.21
N TYR A 165 3.38 23.92 -1.31
CA TYR A 165 3.62 24.26 0.07
C TYR A 165 4.83 23.49 0.61
N VAL A 166 5.61 24.15 1.47
CA VAL A 166 6.64 23.51 2.26
C VAL A 166 6.50 23.98 3.69
N GLY A 167 6.30 23.04 4.62
CA GLY A 167 6.10 23.38 6.03
C GLY A 167 5.64 22.20 6.86
N PRO A 168 5.20 22.45 8.10
CA PRO A 168 4.83 21.38 9.02
C PRO A 168 3.52 20.73 8.63
N ALA A 169 3.47 19.41 8.77
CA ALA A 169 2.31 18.61 8.42
C ALA A 169 2.13 17.42 9.37
N ILE A 170 0.87 17.01 9.56
CA ILE A 170 0.52 15.72 10.15
C ILE A 170 0.15 14.75 9.05
N LEU A 171 0.74 13.55 9.08
CA LEU A 171 0.26 12.38 8.36
C LEU A 171 -0.48 11.51 9.37
N GLU A 172 -1.78 11.27 9.19
CA GLU A 172 -2.52 10.33 10.04
C GLU A 172 -2.09 8.88 9.78
N GLY A 173 -2.43 7.95 10.66
CA GLY A 173 -1.78 6.64 10.72
C GLY A 173 -1.78 5.88 9.39
N ARG A 174 -2.92 5.86 8.68
CA ARG A 174 -2.99 5.26 7.32
C ARG A 174 -2.06 5.95 6.33
N ALA A 175 -2.07 7.28 6.31
CA ALA A 175 -1.23 8.11 5.46
C ALA A 175 0.27 7.93 5.78
N ALA A 176 0.61 7.90 7.08
CA ALA A 176 1.94 7.64 7.59
C ALA A 176 2.45 6.24 7.22
N GLY A 177 1.58 5.23 7.21
CA GLY A 177 1.90 3.88 6.76
C GLY A 177 2.37 3.87 5.30
N VAL A 178 1.58 4.47 4.40
CA VAL A 178 1.96 4.60 2.98
C VAL A 178 3.22 5.45 2.80
N PHE A 179 3.37 6.52 3.58
CA PHE A 179 4.61 7.30 3.60
C PHE A 179 5.82 6.41 3.91
N PHE A 180 5.80 5.60 4.96
CA PHE A 180 6.91 4.67 5.24
C PHE A 180 7.09 3.61 4.15
N HIS A 181 6.01 3.14 3.53
CA HIS A 181 6.08 2.20 2.41
C HIS A 181 6.88 2.79 1.23
N GLU A 182 6.56 4.01 0.80
CA GLU A 182 7.21 4.63 -0.37
C GLU A 182 8.58 5.24 -0.05
N VAL A 183 8.70 5.87 1.13
CA VAL A 183 9.91 6.59 1.54
C VAL A 183 11.02 5.61 1.91
N PHE A 184 10.66 4.56 2.63
CA PHE A 184 11.60 3.62 3.23
C PHE A 184 11.52 2.22 2.60
N GLY A 185 10.31 1.66 2.49
CA GLY A 185 10.04 0.27 2.14
C GLY A 185 10.80 -0.27 0.93
N HIS A 186 10.53 0.21 -0.28
CA HIS A 186 11.21 -0.30 -1.47
C HIS A 186 12.74 -0.16 -1.44
N ARG A 187 13.27 0.83 -0.72
CA ARG A 187 14.72 1.07 -0.62
C ARG A 187 15.44 0.10 0.31
N ILE A 188 14.70 -0.60 1.16
CA ILE A 188 15.25 -1.64 2.05
C ILE A 188 15.02 -3.07 1.52
N GLU A 189 14.44 -3.21 0.34
CA GLU A 189 14.39 -4.48 -0.40
C GLU A 189 15.81 -4.80 -0.90
N GLY A 190 16.46 -5.77 -0.27
CA GLY A 190 17.92 -5.92 -0.24
C GLY A 190 18.58 -6.17 -1.59
N HIS A 191 17.90 -6.80 -2.55
CA HIS A 191 18.46 -7.04 -3.88
C HIS A 191 18.84 -5.74 -4.61
N ARG A 192 18.21 -4.60 -4.28
CA ARG A 192 18.59 -3.29 -4.82
C ARG A 192 19.99 -2.83 -4.39
N GLN A 193 20.53 -3.33 -3.28
CA GLN A 193 21.89 -2.98 -2.86
C GLN A 193 22.98 -3.66 -3.71
N LYS A 194 22.59 -4.61 -4.56
CA LYS A 194 23.46 -5.26 -5.56
C LYS A 194 23.23 -4.74 -6.99
N ASP A 195 22.20 -3.93 -7.19
CA ASP A 195 21.86 -3.38 -8.49
C ASP A 195 22.59 -2.05 -8.68
N ASP A 196 23.56 -2.01 -9.60
CA ASP A 196 24.33 -0.82 -9.94
C ASP A 196 23.47 0.28 -10.58
N THR A 197 22.28 -0.06 -11.07
CA THR A 197 21.31 0.90 -11.60
C THR A 197 20.38 1.43 -10.51
N SER A 198 20.45 0.91 -9.29
CA SER A 198 19.74 1.42 -8.12
C SER A 198 20.52 2.51 -7.41
N GLY A 199 19.81 3.48 -6.81
CA GLY A 199 20.43 4.57 -6.05
C GLY A 199 21.02 4.14 -4.69
N GLN A 200 20.79 2.90 -4.25
CA GLN A 200 21.39 2.31 -3.04
C GLN A 200 21.36 3.23 -1.80
N THR A 201 20.25 3.97 -1.63
CA THR A 201 20.15 5.13 -0.71
C THR A 201 20.62 4.82 0.72
N PHE A 202 20.39 3.59 1.18
CA PHE A 202 20.64 3.16 2.55
C PHE A 202 21.84 2.24 2.73
N ALA A 203 22.55 1.85 1.65
CA ALA A 203 23.65 0.89 1.72
C ALA A 203 24.74 1.29 2.74
N SER A 204 25.08 2.58 2.78
CA SER A 204 26.12 3.11 3.70
C SER A 204 25.59 3.56 5.07
N TYR A 205 24.30 3.35 5.34
CA TYR A 205 23.63 3.79 6.57
C TYR A 205 23.42 2.67 7.60
N VAL A 206 23.82 1.43 7.31
CA VAL A 206 23.72 0.34 8.30
C VAL A 206 24.49 0.72 9.57
N GLY A 207 23.82 0.64 10.71
CA GLY A 207 24.31 1.07 12.02
C GLY A 207 24.22 2.57 12.30
N LYS A 208 23.75 3.39 11.35
CA LYS A 208 23.64 4.86 11.48
C LYS A 208 22.20 5.30 11.69
N ASP A 209 22.04 6.45 12.31
CA ASP A 209 20.75 7.08 12.57
C ASP A 209 20.16 7.66 11.28
N ILE A 210 18.95 7.21 10.92
CA ILE A 210 18.17 7.68 9.76
C ILE A 210 16.79 8.23 10.17
N ALA A 211 16.38 8.01 11.41
CA ALA A 211 15.11 8.46 11.98
C ALA A 211 15.31 8.88 13.46
N PRO A 212 14.32 9.52 14.12
CA PRO A 212 14.41 9.84 15.54
C PRO A 212 14.62 8.61 16.43
N SER A 213 15.38 8.76 17.51
CA SER A 213 15.80 7.64 18.37
C SER A 213 14.67 6.92 19.12
N TRP A 214 13.48 7.50 19.17
CA TRP A 214 12.29 6.91 19.77
C TRP A 214 11.43 6.12 18.78
N LEU A 215 11.82 6.07 17.49
CA LEU A 215 11.07 5.41 16.42
C LEU A 215 11.79 4.14 15.96
N SER A 216 11.02 3.07 15.79
CA SER A 216 11.48 1.80 15.20
C SER A 216 10.56 1.37 14.07
N VAL A 217 11.09 0.59 13.12
CA VAL A 217 10.35 0.04 11.99
C VAL A 217 10.78 -1.41 11.79
N TYR A 218 9.81 -2.30 11.58
CA TYR A 218 10.06 -3.69 11.21
C TYR A 218 9.04 -4.14 10.16
N ASP A 219 9.37 -5.23 9.46
CA ASP A 219 8.38 -5.96 8.66
C ASP A 219 8.09 -7.30 9.35
N ASP A 220 6.82 -7.65 9.53
CA ASP A 220 6.43 -8.93 10.12
C ASP A 220 5.26 -9.59 9.37
N PRO A 221 5.56 -10.42 8.35
CA PRO A 221 4.53 -11.12 7.60
C PRO A 221 3.77 -12.17 8.43
N THR A 222 4.18 -12.45 9.67
CA THR A 222 3.51 -13.45 10.53
C THR A 222 2.31 -12.87 11.28
N VAL A 223 2.16 -11.53 11.29
CA VAL A 223 1.02 -10.85 11.90
C VAL A 223 -0.22 -10.98 11.00
N ARG A 224 -1.26 -11.66 11.49
CA ARG A 224 -2.54 -11.82 10.78
C ARG A 224 -3.48 -10.63 10.94
N THR A 225 -3.49 -10.02 12.13
CA THR A 225 -4.41 -8.95 12.49
C THR A 225 -3.72 -7.88 13.32
N LEU A 226 -4.00 -6.61 13.05
CA LEU A 226 -3.52 -5.47 13.84
C LEU A 226 -4.65 -4.44 13.95
N GLY A 227 -4.88 -3.90 15.15
CA GLY A 227 -5.94 -2.91 15.36
C GLY A 227 -7.35 -3.38 14.98
N GLY A 228 -7.62 -4.69 15.04
CA GLY A 228 -8.89 -5.29 14.62
C GLY A 228 -9.05 -5.48 13.10
N LEU A 229 -8.05 -5.09 12.29
CA LEU A 229 -8.03 -5.29 10.85
C LEU A 229 -7.22 -6.52 10.46
N THR A 230 -7.70 -7.28 9.47
CA THR A 230 -6.91 -8.34 8.84
C THR A 230 -5.83 -7.71 7.96
N LEU A 231 -4.58 -8.17 8.09
CA LEU A 231 -3.46 -7.68 7.30
C LEU A 231 -3.32 -8.47 5.99
N ASN A 232 -3.21 -7.75 4.87
CA ASN A 232 -3.04 -8.33 3.54
C ASN A 232 -1.62 -8.85 3.29
N GLY A 233 -0.62 -8.32 4.01
CA GLY A 233 0.77 -8.74 3.88
C GLY A 233 1.11 -10.04 4.62
N PHE A 234 0.13 -10.72 5.22
CA PHE A 234 0.35 -11.97 5.94
C PHE A 234 0.76 -13.14 5.02
N PHE A 235 1.81 -13.87 5.39
CA PHE A 235 2.14 -15.18 4.82
C PHE A 235 3.07 -15.98 5.77
N ARG A 236 3.08 -17.32 5.66
CA ARG A 236 3.96 -18.20 6.47
C ARG A 236 5.30 -18.50 5.81
N PHE A 237 5.28 -18.67 4.50
CA PHE A 237 6.46 -18.92 3.68
C PHE A 237 6.42 -17.95 2.51
N ASP A 238 7.58 -17.44 2.13
CA ASP A 238 7.71 -16.63 0.93
C ASP A 238 7.66 -17.49 -0.35
N ASP A 239 7.70 -16.85 -1.51
CA ASP A 239 7.61 -17.53 -2.81
C ASP A 239 8.90 -18.26 -3.21
N GLU A 240 9.90 -18.30 -2.34
CA GLU A 240 11.13 -19.09 -2.44
C GLU A 240 11.20 -20.22 -1.40
N GLY A 241 10.12 -20.42 -0.63
CA GLY A 241 9.97 -21.48 0.35
C GLY A 241 10.70 -21.23 1.68
N VAL A 242 11.05 -19.98 1.97
CA VAL A 242 11.69 -19.58 3.23
C VAL A 242 10.62 -19.15 4.24
N VAL A 243 10.77 -19.62 5.49
CA VAL A 243 9.87 -19.26 6.60
C VAL A 243 9.88 -17.73 6.80
N ALA A 244 8.70 -17.13 6.79
CA ALA A 244 8.53 -15.72 7.09
C ALA A 244 8.81 -15.43 8.57
N ARG A 245 9.42 -14.28 8.85
CA ARG A 245 9.74 -13.85 10.22
C ARG A 245 9.72 -12.34 10.34
N ARG A 246 9.54 -11.86 11.57
CA ARG A 246 9.79 -10.46 11.92
C ARG A 246 11.24 -10.07 11.62
N VAL A 247 11.43 -8.95 10.91
CA VAL A 247 12.74 -8.39 10.57
C VAL A 247 12.81 -6.94 11.06
N PRO A 248 13.70 -6.62 12.02
CA PRO A 248 13.95 -5.24 12.38
C PRO A 248 14.66 -4.52 11.22
N LEU A 249 14.18 -3.33 10.88
CA LEU A 249 14.71 -2.51 9.79
C LEU A 249 15.28 -1.20 10.32
N ILE A 250 14.51 -0.54 11.20
CA ILE A 250 14.97 0.58 12.02
C ILE A 250 14.80 0.20 13.48
N ASP A 251 15.87 0.29 14.26
CA ASP A 251 15.85 0.10 15.71
C ASP A 251 16.28 1.39 16.39
N GLN A 252 15.34 2.05 17.08
CA GLN A 252 15.58 3.29 17.82
C GLN A 252 16.32 4.34 16.97
N GLY A 253 15.79 4.61 15.78
CA GLY A 253 16.33 5.55 14.81
C GLY A 253 17.45 5.00 13.91
N LYS A 254 18.06 3.86 14.24
CA LYS A 254 19.20 3.30 13.49
C LYS A 254 18.76 2.30 12.43
N LEU A 255 19.31 2.38 11.22
CA LEU A 255 19.11 1.33 10.22
C LEU A 255 19.88 0.07 10.64
N VAL A 256 19.18 -1.06 10.79
CA VAL A 256 19.78 -2.32 11.28
C VAL A 256 19.65 -3.50 10.31
N GLY A 257 18.83 -3.38 9.25
CA GLY A 257 18.60 -4.50 8.35
C GLY A 257 17.94 -4.16 7.02
N PHE A 258 17.86 -5.19 6.18
CA PHE A 258 17.19 -5.20 4.89
C PHE A 258 16.21 -6.38 4.83
N LEU A 259 15.19 -6.26 3.98
CA LEU A 259 14.39 -7.42 3.58
C LEU A 259 15.18 -8.24 2.57
N MET A 260 15.25 -9.54 2.78
CA MET A 260 16.14 -10.43 2.05
C MET A 260 15.34 -11.58 1.44
N SER A 261 15.44 -11.68 0.11
CA SER A 261 15.19 -12.92 -0.62
C SER A 261 16.42 -13.83 -0.50
N ARG A 262 16.44 -14.93 -1.24
CA ARG A 262 17.61 -15.80 -1.38
C ARG A 262 18.72 -15.20 -2.24
N ASN A 263 18.65 -13.92 -2.62
CA ASN A 263 19.76 -13.16 -3.20
C ASN A 263 20.48 -12.36 -2.09
N PRO A 264 21.60 -12.85 -1.53
CA PRO A 264 22.25 -12.23 -0.37
C PRO A 264 22.92 -10.91 -0.72
N ILE A 265 23.25 -10.05 0.25
CA ILE A 265 24.08 -8.85 0.05
C ILE A 265 25.22 -8.80 1.07
N ASP A 266 26.14 -7.84 0.95
CA ASP A 266 27.23 -7.72 1.94
C ASP A 266 26.66 -7.49 3.35
N GLY A 267 27.18 -8.24 4.33
CA GLY A 267 26.66 -8.24 5.71
C GLY A 267 25.36 -9.01 5.94
N PHE A 268 24.62 -9.39 4.90
CA PHE A 268 23.33 -10.10 5.01
C PHE A 268 23.32 -11.36 4.11
N PRO A 269 23.94 -12.47 4.56
CA PRO A 269 24.23 -13.63 3.73
C PRO A 269 23.04 -14.59 3.52
N THR A 270 21.92 -14.38 4.21
CA THR A 270 20.78 -15.32 4.23
C THR A 270 19.46 -14.62 3.99
N SER A 271 18.51 -15.31 3.36
CA SER A 271 17.11 -14.86 3.28
C SER A 271 16.51 -14.66 4.68
N ASN A 272 15.52 -13.78 4.77
CA ASN A 272 14.71 -13.61 5.96
C ASN A 272 13.21 -13.76 5.67
N GLY A 273 12.87 -14.51 4.61
CA GLY A 273 11.48 -14.85 4.29
C GLY A 273 10.73 -13.71 3.60
N HIS A 274 11.41 -12.96 2.73
CA HIS A 274 10.82 -11.84 2.00
C HIS A 274 10.98 -11.96 0.48
N GLY A 275 11.35 -13.14 -0.05
CA GLY A 275 11.39 -13.40 -1.49
C GLY A 275 9.99 -13.56 -2.07
N ARG A 276 9.37 -12.49 -2.58
CA ARG A 276 7.98 -12.52 -3.06
C ARG A 276 7.82 -12.18 -4.53
N LYS A 277 6.77 -12.70 -5.15
CA LYS A 277 6.41 -12.47 -6.55
C LYS A 277 4.94 -12.66 -6.84
N GLN A 278 4.51 -12.06 -7.94
CA GLN A 278 3.34 -12.49 -8.68
C GLN A 278 3.66 -13.80 -9.43
N PRO A 279 2.66 -14.68 -9.67
CA PRO A 279 2.85 -15.87 -10.49
C PRO A 279 3.55 -15.59 -11.83
N ARG A 280 4.45 -16.51 -12.21
CA ARG A 280 5.28 -16.49 -13.44
C ARG A 280 6.45 -15.50 -13.46
N LEU A 281 6.57 -14.59 -12.51
CA LEU A 281 7.72 -13.68 -12.37
C LEU A 281 8.83 -14.28 -11.49
N PRO A 282 10.07 -13.75 -11.54
CA PRO A 282 11.10 -14.07 -10.55
C PRO A 282 10.79 -13.42 -9.20
N ALA A 283 11.18 -14.08 -8.11
CA ALA A 283 11.08 -13.52 -6.76
C ALA A 283 12.20 -12.52 -6.50
N VAL A 284 11.87 -11.45 -5.77
CA VAL A 284 12.82 -10.46 -5.25
C VAL A 284 12.45 -10.16 -3.80
N ALA A 285 13.31 -9.45 -3.07
CA ALA A 285 12.95 -9.04 -1.71
C ALA A 285 11.77 -8.07 -1.77
N ARG A 286 10.72 -8.33 -1.00
CA ARG A 286 9.50 -7.52 -0.97
C ARG A 286 8.94 -7.39 0.43
N GLN A 287 8.30 -6.26 0.70
CA GLN A 287 7.59 -6.01 1.95
C GLN A 287 6.43 -7.00 2.18
N GLY A 288 6.11 -7.24 3.45
CA GLY A 288 4.92 -7.95 3.90
C GLY A 288 4.03 -7.01 4.70
N ASN A 289 4.21 -6.99 6.02
CA ASN A 289 3.52 -6.10 6.94
C ASN A 289 4.54 -5.12 7.55
N LEU A 290 4.71 -3.94 6.93
CA LEU A 290 5.59 -2.91 7.46
C LEU A 290 4.90 -2.21 8.64
N ILE A 291 5.52 -2.21 9.82
CA ILE A 291 4.95 -1.68 11.05
C ILE A 291 5.93 -0.69 11.69
N VAL A 292 5.42 0.49 12.00
CA VAL A 292 6.13 1.56 12.70
C VAL A 292 5.73 1.54 14.17
N GLU A 293 6.72 1.50 15.05
CA GLU A 293 6.56 1.56 16.50
C GLU A 293 7.23 2.82 17.06
N THR A 294 6.68 3.32 18.15
CA THR A 294 7.26 4.44 18.91
C THR A 294 7.32 4.13 20.39
N THR A 295 8.42 4.49 21.03
CA THR A 295 8.57 4.47 22.50
C THR A 295 8.17 5.81 23.14
N ARG A 296 7.93 6.83 22.31
CA ARG A 296 7.51 8.17 22.73
C ARG A 296 6.32 8.62 21.89
N SER A 297 5.16 8.69 22.51
CA SER A 297 3.92 9.13 21.86
C SER A 297 3.23 10.25 22.62
N VAL A 298 2.35 10.94 21.90
CA VAL A 298 1.37 11.88 22.46
C VAL A 298 -0.03 11.47 22.02
N GLU A 299 -1.06 12.05 22.64
CA GLU A 299 -2.43 11.88 22.16
C GLU A 299 -2.62 12.54 20.80
N ARG A 300 -3.52 12.00 19.94
CA ARG A 300 -3.76 12.56 18.60
C ARG A 300 -4.12 14.05 18.62
N ALA A 301 -4.90 14.51 19.61
CA ALA A 301 -5.25 15.92 19.76
C ALA A 301 -4.04 16.80 20.11
N GLU A 302 -3.04 16.25 20.79
CA GLU A 302 -1.82 16.98 21.13
C GLU A 302 -0.92 17.18 19.90
N LEU A 303 -0.90 16.24 18.95
CA LEU A 303 -0.20 16.44 17.67
C LEU A 303 -0.67 17.70 16.95
N GLU A 304 -1.97 18.00 16.99
CA GLU A 304 -2.53 19.18 16.33
C GLU A 304 -2.08 20.49 17.02
N LYS A 305 -2.00 20.49 18.35
CA LYS A 305 -1.41 21.63 19.08
C LYS A 305 0.07 21.80 18.74
N MET A 306 0.82 20.70 18.64
CA MET A 306 2.22 20.74 18.24
C MET A 306 2.39 21.22 16.79
N LEU A 307 1.48 20.83 15.88
CA LEU A 307 1.43 21.36 14.52
C LEU A 307 1.25 22.88 14.53
N LEU A 308 0.27 23.40 15.26
CA LEU A 308 0.02 24.84 15.37
C LEU A 308 1.20 25.59 15.99
N ALA A 309 1.86 25.01 16.99
CA ALA A 309 3.09 25.56 17.57
C ALA A 309 4.22 25.63 16.53
N GLU A 310 4.38 24.60 15.70
CA GLU A 310 5.39 24.56 14.65
C GLU A 310 5.06 25.54 13.51
N VAL A 311 3.78 25.69 13.16
CA VAL A 311 3.28 26.71 12.21
C VAL A 311 3.64 28.11 12.69
N ALA A 312 3.36 28.43 13.96
CA ALA A 312 3.70 29.72 14.56
C ALA A 312 5.22 29.94 14.62
N LYS A 313 5.98 28.93 15.06
CA LYS A 313 7.45 28.96 15.12
C LYS A 313 8.09 29.25 13.76
N GLN A 314 7.55 28.67 12.68
CA GLN A 314 8.05 28.85 11.33
C GLN A 314 7.46 30.07 10.60
N GLY A 315 6.53 30.82 11.21
CA GLY A 315 5.84 31.93 10.55
C GLY A 315 5.02 31.49 9.33
N ARG A 316 4.45 30.27 9.36
CA ARG A 316 3.65 29.73 8.27
C ARG A 316 2.18 30.18 8.42
N PRO A 317 1.47 30.41 7.30
CA PRO A 317 0.06 30.82 7.36
C PRO A 317 -0.87 29.71 7.85
N TYR A 318 -0.47 28.45 7.68
CA TYR A 318 -1.18 27.24 8.10
C TYR A 318 -0.22 26.06 8.15
N GLY A 319 -0.64 24.98 8.79
CA GLY A 319 -0.07 23.64 8.69
C GLY A 319 -0.99 22.74 7.86
N MET A 320 -0.51 21.54 7.51
CA MET A 320 -1.30 20.58 6.74
C MET A 320 -1.60 19.31 7.53
N VAL A 321 -2.78 18.71 7.30
CA VAL A 321 -3.16 17.41 7.87
C VAL A 321 -3.65 16.51 6.75
N PHE A 322 -3.03 15.35 6.61
CA PHE A 322 -3.38 14.34 5.61
C PHE A 322 -3.99 13.14 6.31
N THR A 323 -5.27 12.92 6.06
CA THR A 323 -6.08 11.91 6.77
C THR A 323 -6.22 10.62 5.98
N ASP A 324 -6.13 10.70 4.64
CA ASP A 324 -6.26 9.53 3.78
C ASP A 324 -5.44 9.68 2.49
N ILE A 325 -4.94 8.55 2.00
CA ILE A 325 -3.99 8.43 0.88
C ILE A 325 -4.41 7.23 0.02
N SER A 326 -4.33 7.38 -1.30
CA SER A 326 -4.71 6.32 -2.26
C SER A 326 -3.54 5.41 -2.66
N GLY A 327 -2.30 5.87 -2.45
CA GLY A 327 -1.08 5.15 -2.76
C GLY A 327 0.07 6.12 -2.98
N GLY A 328 1.09 5.66 -3.70
CA GLY A 328 2.22 6.47 -4.12
C GLY A 328 3.12 5.71 -5.07
N PHE A 329 4.26 6.30 -5.36
CA PHE A 329 5.38 5.60 -5.97
C PHE A 329 6.69 6.17 -5.45
N THR A 330 7.75 5.41 -5.68
CA THR A 330 9.09 5.85 -5.37
C THR A 330 10.05 5.49 -6.49
N ASN A 331 10.95 6.43 -6.82
CA ASN A 331 12.05 6.15 -7.72
C ASN A 331 13.25 5.65 -6.93
N THR A 332 13.65 4.41 -7.21
CA THR A 332 14.85 3.77 -6.65
C THR A 332 16.01 3.69 -7.65
N SER A 333 15.87 4.22 -8.86
CA SER A 333 16.94 4.20 -9.88
C SER A 333 18.00 5.28 -9.64
N ALA A 334 19.27 4.95 -9.86
CA ALA A 334 20.39 5.90 -9.84
C ALA A 334 20.33 6.95 -10.98
N PHE A 335 19.57 6.70 -12.05
CA PHE A 335 19.49 7.60 -13.21
C PHE A 335 18.67 8.87 -12.93
N ALA A 336 17.63 8.76 -12.10
CA ALA A 336 16.74 9.87 -11.77
C ALA A 336 16.81 10.19 -10.27
N PRO A 337 16.31 11.37 -9.83
CA PRO A 337 16.37 11.74 -8.42
C PRO A 337 15.76 10.67 -7.52
N GLN A 338 16.42 10.40 -6.39
CA GLN A 338 15.93 9.51 -5.33
C GLN A 338 14.75 10.17 -4.59
N ALA A 339 13.63 10.25 -5.27
CA ALA A 339 12.42 10.92 -4.82
C ALA A 339 11.29 9.92 -4.62
N PHE A 340 10.35 10.29 -3.76
CA PHE A 340 9.08 9.62 -3.59
C PHE A 340 7.95 10.59 -3.93
N LYS A 341 6.79 10.03 -4.25
CA LYS A 341 5.55 10.77 -4.41
C LYS A 341 4.41 9.97 -3.80
N VAL A 342 3.67 10.60 -2.90
CA VAL A 342 2.49 10.00 -2.25
C VAL A 342 1.27 10.80 -2.67
N ASN A 343 0.13 10.13 -2.83
CA ASN A 343 -1.11 10.70 -3.37
C ASN A 343 -2.22 10.81 -2.30
N PRO A 344 -2.29 11.91 -1.56
CA PRO A 344 -3.40 12.20 -0.66
C PRO A 344 -4.74 12.25 -1.36
N VAL A 345 -5.77 11.82 -0.63
CA VAL A 345 -7.16 11.97 -1.04
C VAL A 345 -7.87 12.99 -0.17
N LEU A 346 -7.60 13.00 1.15
CA LEU A 346 -8.15 13.98 2.08
C LEU A 346 -7.05 14.76 2.78
N ALA A 347 -6.97 16.05 2.46
CA ALA A 347 -5.96 16.97 2.97
C ALA A 347 -6.62 18.26 3.48
N TYR A 348 -6.18 18.74 4.64
CA TYR A 348 -6.72 19.93 5.29
C TYR A 348 -5.62 20.95 5.57
N ARG A 349 -5.90 22.23 5.34
CA ARG A 349 -5.15 23.32 5.96
C ARG A 349 -5.69 23.54 7.37
N ILE A 350 -4.79 23.70 8.32
CA ILE A 350 -5.11 24.07 9.70
C ILE A 350 -4.46 25.41 9.99
N TYR A 351 -5.29 26.42 10.25
CA TYR A 351 -4.84 27.78 10.49
C TYR A 351 -4.55 28.01 11.99
N PRO A 352 -3.74 29.02 12.36
CA PRO A 352 -3.43 29.35 13.76
C PRO A 352 -4.64 29.59 14.67
N ASP A 353 -5.78 29.99 14.09
CA ASP A 353 -7.05 30.19 14.79
C ASP A 353 -7.86 28.89 14.99
N GLY A 354 -7.36 27.76 14.51
CA GLY A 354 -8.01 26.45 14.57
C GLY A 354 -8.97 26.18 13.40
N LYS A 355 -9.13 27.09 12.44
CA LYS A 355 -9.95 26.83 11.24
C LYS A 355 -9.35 25.67 10.46
N ARG A 356 -10.21 24.71 10.06
CA ARG A 356 -9.87 23.61 9.16
C ARG A 356 -10.51 23.84 7.80
N GLU A 357 -9.72 23.78 6.73
CA GLU A 357 -10.18 23.93 5.34
C GLU A 357 -9.75 22.72 4.54
N LEU A 358 -10.71 21.95 4.01
CA LEU A 358 -10.43 20.86 3.08
C LEU A 358 -9.87 21.43 1.78
N VAL A 359 -8.81 20.83 1.26
CA VAL A 359 -8.18 21.22 0.01
C VAL A 359 -7.89 19.98 -0.85
N ARG A 360 -7.71 20.19 -2.15
CA ARG A 360 -7.40 19.12 -3.10
C ARG A 360 -6.38 19.53 -4.14
N GLY A 361 -6.01 18.59 -5.01
CA GLY A 361 -5.12 18.84 -6.14
C GLY A 361 -3.64 18.95 -5.74
N ILE A 362 -3.25 18.23 -4.69
CA ILE A 362 -1.87 18.21 -4.19
C ILE A 362 -1.37 16.79 -3.95
N ASP A 363 -0.07 16.61 -4.17
CA ASP A 363 0.68 15.40 -3.85
C ASP A 363 1.81 15.74 -2.86
N ILE A 364 2.27 14.74 -2.12
CA ILE A 364 3.44 14.88 -1.25
C ILE A 364 4.66 14.37 -2.02
N SER A 365 5.73 15.15 -2.08
CA SER A 365 6.99 14.74 -2.70
C SER A 365 8.19 15.07 -1.82
N GLY A 366 9.34 14.46 -2.12
CA GLY A 366 10.56 14.76 -1.39
C GLY A 366 11.62 13.67 -1.52
N THR A 367 12.67 13.81 -0.71
CA THR A 367 13.77 12.83 -0.62
C THR A 367 13.73 12.10 0.73
N PRO A 368 14.09 10.81 0.76
CA PRO A 368 13.72 9.95 1.88
C PRO A 368 14.45 10.24 3.20
N LEU A 369 15.75 10.51 3.14
CA LEU A 369 16.55 10.79 4.35
C LEU A 369 16.06 12.04 5.07
N ILE A 370 15.81 13.13 4.32
CA ILE A 370 15.32 14.39 4.89
C ILE A 370 13.92 14.18 5.48
N ALA A 371 13.05 13.45 4.78
CA ALA A 371 11.69 13.20 5.24
C ALA A 371 11.67 12.40 6.56
N LEU A 372 12.46 11.33 6.68
CA LEU A 372 12.56 10.54 7.93
C LEU A 372 13.17 11.35 9.08
N GLN A 373 14.21 12.14 8.81
CA GLN A 373 14.82 13.02 9.81
C GLN A 373 13.95 14.20 10.22
N SER A 374 12.89 14.51 9.46
CA SER A 374 11.95 15.61 9.74
C SER A 374 10.81 15.21 10.68
N ILE A 375 10.72 13.94 11.09
CA ILE A 375 9.72 13.46 12.04
C ILE A 375 10.00 14.06 13.43
N ARG A 376 8.98 14.63 14.09
CA ARG A 376 9.10 15.31 15.39
C ARG A 376 8.28 14.68 16.51
N ALA A 377 7.14 14.10 16.19
CA ALA A 377 6.28 13.43 17.16
C ALA A 377 5.43 12.35 16.49
N ALA A 378 4.93 11.42 17.28
CA ALA A 378 4.02 10.37 16.86
C ALA A 378 2.83 10.27 17.83
N SER A 379 1.66 9.87 17.33
CA SER A 379 0.52 9.52 18.16
C SER A 379 0.70 8.15 18.81
N ARG A 380 -0.22 7.77 19.69
CA ARG A 380 -0.27 6.44 20.29
C ARG A 380 -0.96 5.42 19.39
N GLU A 381 -2.04 5.83 18.75
CA GLU A 381 -2.89 4.96 17.94
C GLU A 381 -2.18 4.61 16.64
N VAL A 382 -2.19 3.32 16.28
CA VAL A 382 -1.68 2.81 15.01
C VAL A 382 -2.86 2.52 14.10
N GLU A 383 -2.78 2.98 12.87
CA GLU A 383 -3.74 2.64 11.83
C GLU A 383 -3.04 1.92 10.68
N THR A 384 -3.82 1.13 9.94
CA THR A 384 -3.30 0.27 8.87
C THR A 384 -3.87 0.68 7.52
N PHE A 385 -2.98 0.80 6.54
CA PHE A 385 -3.29 0.76 5.12
C PHE A 385 -3.06 -0.65 4.58
N ASN A 386 -4.07 -1.21 3.92
CA ASN A 386 -3.99 -2.47 3.19
C ASN A 386 -3.99 -2.17 1.70
N GLY A 387 -3.04 -2.75 0.96
CA GLY A 387 -2.90 -2.47 -0.46
C GLY A 387 -2.23 -3.60 -1.23
N VAL A 388 -1.96 -3.31 -2.50
CA VAL A 388 -1.19 -4.18 -3.39
C VAL A 388 -0.03 -3.36 -3.95
N CYS A 389 1.18 -3.82 -3.71
CA CYS A 389 2.40 -3.12 -4.05
C CYS A 389 2.98 -3.69 -5.34
N GLY A 390 3.37 -2.82 -6.28
CA GLY A 390 4.01 -3.20 -7.54
C GLY A 390 5.53 -3.04 -7.49
N ALA A 391 6.26 -4.01 -8.01
CA ALA A 391 7.70 -3.92 -8.29
C ALA A 391 8.06 -4.84 -9.47
N GLU A 392 9.35 -5.03 -9.75
CA GLU A 392 9.84 -5.94 -10.80
C GLU A 392 9.40 -7.41 -10.64
N SER A 393 9.04 -7.85 -9.43
CA SER A 393 8.42 -9.16 -9.19
C SER A 393 6.90 -9.19 -9.36
N GLY A 394 6.30 -8.09 -9.84
CA GLY A 394 4.87 -7.91 -10.03
C GLY A 394 4.15 -7.37 -8.80
N TRP A 395 2.85 -7.64 -8.75
CA TRP A 395 1.93 -7.14 -7.72
C TRP A 395 1.79 -8.13 -6.57
N VAL A 396 2.14 -7.71 -5.35
CA VAL A 396 2.01 -8.52 -4.13
C VAL A 396 1.19 -7.78 -3.07
N PRO A 397 0.33 -8.48 -2.29
CA PRO A 397 -0.45 -7.85 -1.24
C PRO A 397 0.45 -7.45 -0.07
N VAL A 398 0.24 -6.25 0.48
CA VAL A 398 1.02 -5.67 1.58
C VAL A 398 0.14 -4.95 2.57
N SER A 399 0.66 -4.75 3.78
CA SER A 399 0.09 -3.84 4.77
C SER A 399 1.15 -2.89 5.27
N ALA A 400 0.77 -1.64 5.50
CA ALA A 400 1.63 -0.63 6.11
C ALA A 400 0.88 -0.01 7.29
N SER A 401 1.46 -0.09 8.48
CA SER A 401 0.83 0.36 9.72
C SER A 401 1.73 1.34 10.46
N ALA A 402 1.18 2.47 10.85
CA ALA A 402 1.94 3.50 11.55
C ALA A 402 1.05 4.31 12.50
N PRO A 403 1.64 4.93 13.54
CA PRO A 403 0.99 6.01 14.23
C PRO A 403 0.89 7.26 13.35
N SER A 404 0.02 8.20 13.72
CA SER A 404 0.02 9.53 13.12
C SER A 404 1.34 10.23 13.43
N LEU A 405 1.91 10.99 12.49
CA LEU A 405 3.21 11.62 12.62
C LEU A 405 3.11 13.11 12.41
N LEU A 406 3.80 13.89 13.25
CA LEU A 406 4.13 15.28 12.95
C LEU A 406 5.48 15.34 12.23
N ILE A 407 5.47 15.91 11.03
CA ILE A 407 6.65 16.17 10.22
C ILE A 407 6.91 17.68 10.22
N GLU A 408 8.10 18.12 10.60
CA GLU A 408 8.47 19.55 10.69
C GLU A 408 8.46 20.24 9.33
N LYS A 409 8.89 19.50 8.30
CA LYS A 409 9.05 20.02 6.94
C LYS A 409 8.68 18.93 5.94
N LEU A 410 7.53 19.10 5.31
CA LEU A 410 7.04 18.25 4.23
C LEU A 410 6.82 19.11 2.99
N GLU A 411 7.23 18.60 1.83
CA GLU A 411 7.05 19.26 0.54
C GLU A 411 5.79 18.73 -0.15
N ILE A 412 5.03 19.67 -0.68
CA ILE A 412 3.72 19.47 -1.29
C ILE A 412 3.73 20.16 -2.65
N GLU A 413 3.38 19.42 -3.68
CA GLU A 413 3.34 19.88 -5.07
C GLU A 413 1.93 19.77 -5.64
N LYS A 414 1.66 20.42 -6.78
CA LYS A 414 0.37 20.27 -7.46
C LYS A 414 0.25 18.87 -8.07
N SER A 415 -0.91 18.26 -7.89
CA SER A 415 -1.28 17.07 -8.64
C SER A 415 -1.47 17.40 -10.11
N PHE A 416 -1.24 16.41 -10.97
CA PHE A 416 -1.57 16.53 -12.38
C PHE A 416 -3.08 16.55 -12.58
N ILE A 417 -3.60 17.60 -13.22
CA ILE A 417 -5.01 17.74 -13.59
C ILE A 417 -5.10 17.68 -15.12
N PRO A 418 -5.78 16.67 -15.69
CA PRO A 418 -6.01 16.59 -17.13
C PRO A 418 -6.78 17.82 -17.65
N PRO A 419 -6.53 18.29 -18.89
CA PRO A 419 -7.23 19.45 -19.46
C PRO A 419 -8.71 19.18 -19.76
N ASP A 420 -9.09 17.91 -19.81
CA ASP A 420 -10.43 17.45 -20.16
C ASP A 420 -11.47 17.91 -19.14
N ARG A 421 -12.54 18.55 -19.59
CA ARG A 421 -13.65 19.03 -18.75
C ARG A 421 -14.74 17.97 -18.56
N PRO A 422 -15.68 18.15 -17.61
CA PRO A 422 -16.87 17.33 -17.53
C PRO A 422 -17.65 17.31 -18.86
N PRO A 423 -18.37 16.22 -19.18
CA PRO A 423 -19.21 16.17 -20.36
C PRO A 423 -20.27 17.29 -20.36
N VAL A 424 -20.47 17.95 -21.50
CA VAL A 424 -21.51 18.99 -21.67
C VAL A 424 -22.91 18.38 -21.57
N LEU A 425 -23.06 17.13 -22.00
CA LEU A 425 -24.33 16.40 -21.91
C LEU A 425 -24.41 15.71 -20.55
N GLY A 426 -25.52 15.95 -19.85
CA GLY A 426 -25.84 15.23 -18.62
C GLY A 426 -26.01 13.72 -18.88
N PRO A 427 -25.89 12.89 -17.82
CA PRO A 427 -26.13 11.46 -17.95
C PRO A 427 -27.58 11.21 -18.43
N PRO A 428 -27.83 10.15 -19.22
CA PRO A 428 -29.18 9.72 -19.54
C PRO A 428 -30.01 9.52 -18.26
N ALA A 429 -31.29 9.89 -18.28
CA ALA A 429 -32.17 9.65 -17.13
C ALA A 429 -32.12 8.16 -16.74
N LEU A 430 -31.83 7.88 -15.47
CA LEU A 430 -31.90 6.52 -14.94
C LEU A 430 -33.32 6.01 -15.17
N ARG A 431 -33.46 4.90 -15.91
CA ARG A 431 -34.77 4.26 -16.11
C ARG A 431 -35.32 3.91 -14.73
N GLN A 432 -36.39 4.59 -14.31
CA GLN A 432 -37.14 4.17 -13.13
C GLN A 432 -37.63 2.75 -13.37
N ALA A 433 -37.46 1.87 -12.38
CA ALA A 433 -38.01 0.53 -12.45
C ALA A 433 -39.52 0.64 -12.72
N PRO A 434 -40.09 -0.14 -13.66
CA PRO A 434 -41.51 -0.04 -13.96
C PRO A 434 -42.29 -0.31 -12.66
N ALA A 435 -43.19 0.61 -12.32
CA ALA A 435 -44.13 0.42 -11.22
C ALA A 435 -44.81 -0.93 -11.42
N THR A 436 -44.77 -1.78 -10.39
CA THR A 436 -45.47 -3.06 -10.37
C THR A 436 -46.92 -2.82 -10.77
N ARG A 437 -47.32 -3.32 -11.93
CA ARG A 437 -48.72 -3.26 -12.36
C ARG A 437 -49.56 -3.95 -11.28
N PRO A 438 -50.65 -3.34 -10.79
CA PRO A 438 -51.58 -4.06 -9.93
C PRO A 438 -52.05 -5.30 -10.67
N SER A 439 -52.02 -6.47 -10.02
CA SER A 439 -52.58 -7.69 -10.58
C SER A 439 -54.07 -7.48 -10.82
N SER A 440 -54.48 -7.40 -12.08
CA SER A 440 -55.89 -7.42 -12.46
C SER A 440 -56.52 -8.72 -11.92
N PRO A 441 -57.67 -8.66 -11.23
CA PRO A 441 -58.36 -9.86 -10.78
C PRO A 441 -58.78 -10.69 -12.00
N GLY A 442 -58.54 -12.00 -11.93
CA GLY A 442 -58.89 -12.93 -13.00
C GLY A 442 -60.35 -12.81 -13.42
N GLY A 443 -60.57 -12.48 -14.69
CA GLY A 443 -61.83 -12.69 -15.37
C GLY A 443 -61.89 -14.13 -15.87
N ALA A 444 -62.62 -14.98 -15.16
CA ALA A 444 -63.07 -16.26 -15.67
C ALA A 444 -64.15 -16.03 -16.74
N ARG A 445 -63.96 -16.62 -17.92
CA ARG A 445 -64.97 -17.35 -18.69
C ARG A 445 -64.35 -18.08 -19.86
#